data_AF-A0A9E0R0D2-F1
#
_entry.id   AF-A0A9E0R0D2-F1
#
_cell.length_a   1.000
_cell.length_b   1.000
_cell.length_c   1.000
_cell.angle_alpha   90.00
_cell.angle_beta   90.00
_cell.angle_gamma   90.00
#
_symmetry.space_group_name_H-M   'P 1'
#
loop_
_entity.id
_entity.type
_entity.pdbx_description
1 polymer ?
#
loop_
_entity_poly.entity_id
_entity_poly.type
_entity_poly.pdbx_seq_one_letter_code
_entity_poly.pdbx_strand_id
1 'polypeptide(L)'
;MMPADIVLNAHAIAVLLLTALALFLFTRDWLPLETSSLFVLAALATGFQLFPYIADGETIHAVDFFSGFGHEALIAVTALMIIGHALARTGALEPVGRALTRLWEVSPKLSFLLTLIVGAVLSAFVNNVPIVILLLPILTSVSLRTKTSASRILMPMGFATLIGGMGTTIGTSTNLLVVSVAVSMGMDPFSMFEFMMPVAISSMLAIMYLWLVAPIMLPDRESELGDASPRVFSAALHINQDGFSEGKTLEEIIEQTDKLVNIKFVKRAGSDTLTVPSRQMTLNQGDQLLVSDSPENLKTYEKLLDADLYSSDIKIDEDHPLQAEDQQLAELIIAQGSPLLNTSVSKTRFADRYQLVILALHRSGPQSRQAVADIDNAQLQVGDVLLVQGASETIADLKQQGKILVLDATSHIPHSQKAPLALMIMIAVVGIAALGILPIAISAVCGVLLLALTNCLGWKEMAEAVNTQIILIVAASLALGFAMLETGAADAMAAGFVYLTADMSVTMQLSGLMLLMAVMTNIVSNNAAAVIGTPIAIGIANQLGMPLEPFVLAVLFGANMSYATPMAYKTNLLVMTVGGYTFNDFLKVGIPLTIIMWLSLSFLIPVFYPVG
;
A
#
# COMPACT_ATOMS: atom_id res chain seq x y z
N MET A 1 -30.95 -7.65 36.52
CA MET A 1 -30.69 -6.71 37.64
C MET A 1 -29.41 -5.98 37.28
N MET A 2 -29.39 -4.65 37.19
CA MET A 2 -28.10 -3.95 37.08
C MET A 2 -27.25 -4.37 38.29
N PRO A 3 -25.95 -4.69 38.14
CA PRO A 3 -25.08 -4.73 39.31
C PRO A 3 -25.18 -3.35 39.96
N ALA A 4 -25.72 -3.32 41.18
CA ALA A 4 -26.19 -2.09 41.83
C ALA A 4 -25.05 -1.16 42.28
N ASP A 5 -23.77 -1.49 42.02
CA ASP A 5 -22.65 -0.85 42.69
C ASP A 5 -21.48 -0.43 41.78
N ILE A 6 -21.68 -0.21 40.46
CA ILE A 6 -20.67 0.53 39.67
C ILE A 6 -20.90 2.02 39.88
N VAL A 7 -20.45 2.53 41.03
CA VAL A 7 -20.37 3.99 41.26
C VAL A 7 -19.23 4.51 40.38
N LEU A 8 -19.57 5.05 39.21
CA LEU A 8 -18.59 5.73 38.35
C LEU A 8 -17.94 6.88 39.14
N ASN A 9 -16.67 6.71 39.47
CA ASN A 9 -15.89 7.78 40.08
C ASN A 9 -15.57 8.87 39.03
N ALA A 10 -15.17 10.06 39.50
CA ALA A 10 -14.91 11.20 38.63
C ALA A 10 -13.80 10.91 37.60
N HIS A 11 -12.79 10.12 37.99
CA HIS A 11 -11.69 9.69 37.13
C HIS A 11 -12.16 8.76 36.01
N ALA A 12 -13.05 7.82 36.30
CA ALA A 12 -13.65 6.91 35.32
C ALA A 12 -14.46 7.69 34.28
N ILE A 13 -15.27 8.66 34.73
CA ILE A 13 -16.02 9.54 33.82
C ILE A 13 -15.04 10.33 32.94
N ALA A 14 -13.97 10.89 33.52
CA ALA A 14 -12.97 11.63 32.76
C ALA A 14 -12.24 10.75 31.73
N VAL A 15 -11.88 9.52 32.10
CA VAL A 15 -11.25 8.54 31.19
C VAL A 15 -12.22 8.12 30.09
N LEU A 16 -13.50 7.91 30.38
CA LEU A 16 -14.51 7.60 29.37
C LEU A 16 -14.73 8.77 28.40
N LEU A 17 -14.80 10.00 28.91
CA LEU A 17 -14.89 11.21 28.09
C LEU A 17 -13.63 11.37 27.23
N LEU A 18 -12.45 11.13 27.79
CA LEU A 18 -11.20 11.18 27.04
C LEU A 18 -11.13 10.07 25.98
N THR A 19 -11.69 8.90 26.25
CA THR A 19 -11.79 7.79 25.29
C THR A 19 -12.71 8.17 24.13
N ALA A 20 -13.88 8.73 24.42
CA ALA A 20 -14.81 9.23 23.41
C ALA A 20 -14.16 10.35 22.58
N LEU A 21 -13.41 11.25 23.23
CA LEU A 21 -12.62 12.27 22.55
C LEU A 21 -11.51 11.66 21.71
N ALA A 22 -10.80 10.64 22.19
CA ALA A 22 -9.76 9.93 21.45
C ALA A 22 -10.32 9.28 20.19
N LEU A 23 -11.48 8.60 20.28
CA LEU A 23 -12.21 8.09 19.12
C LEU A 23 -12.50 9.20 18.12
N PHE A 24 -13.07 10.29 18.60
CA PHE A 24 -13.39 11.42 17.76
C PHE A 24 -12.13 11.96 17.06
N LEU A 25 -11.04 12.16 17.78
CA LEU A 25 -9.77 12.65 17.22
C LEU A 25 -9.17 11.66 16.22
N PHE A 26 -9.27 10.35 16.48
CA PHE A 26 -8.78 9.30 15.57
C PHE A 26 -9.60 9.16 14.29
N THR A 27 -10.84 9.65 14.25
CA THR A 27 -11.64 9.74 13.00
C THR A 27 -11.30 10.97 12.14
N ARG A 28 -10.50 11.92 12.64
CA ARG A 28 -10.25 13.18 11.92
C ARG A 28 -9.04 13.07 11.01
N ASP A 29 -9.30 12.99 9.70
CA ASP A 29 -8.26 12.93 8.66
C ASP A 29 -7.28 14.12 8.66
N TRP A 30 -7.69 15.28 9.20
CA TRP A 30 -6.83 16.48 9.27
C TRP A 30 -5.86 16.47 10.46
N LEU A 31 -6.05 15.55 11.42
CA LEU A 31 -5.16 15.37 12.57
C LEU A 31 -4.36 14.08 12.39
N PRO A 32 -3.02 14.15 12.32
CA PRO A 32 -2.19 12.96 12.35
C PRO A 32 -2.46 12.14 13.61
N LEU A 33 -2.55 10.81 13.50
CA LEU A 33 -2.81 9.93 14.64
C LEU A 33 -1.74 10.08 15.73
N GLU A 34 -0.50 10.41 15.34
CA GLU A 34 0.61 10.79 16.21
C GLU A 34 0.22 11.91 17.18
N THR A 35 -0.42 12.96 16.65
CA THR A 35 -0.80 14.15 17.42
C THR A 35 -1.94 13.80 18.38
N SER A 36 -2.92 13.05 17.90
CA SER A 36 -4.05 12.58 18.70
C SER A 36 -3.57 11.67 19.85
N SER A 37 -2.66 10.74 19.58
CA SER A 37 -2.07 9.84 20.59
C SER A 37 -1.24 10.61 21.61
N LEU A 38 -0.42 11.57 21.17
CA LEU A 38 0.35 12.42 22.08
C LEU A 38 -0.56 13.28 22.96
N PHE A 39 -1.66 13.79 22.40
CA PHE A 39 -2.67 14.51 23.17
C PHE A 39 -3.30 13.64 24.25
N VAL A 40 -3.69 12.39 23.93
CA VAL A 40 -4.25 11.46 24.92
C VAL A 40 -3.26 11.17 26.04
N LEU A 41 -1.99 10.89 25.70
CA LEU A 41 -0.93 10.68 26.69
C LEU A 41 -0.73 11.90 27.59
N ALA A 42 -0.62 13.10 26.99
CA ALA A 42 -0.43 14.33 27.74
C ALA A 42 -1.64 14.65 28.63
N ALA A 43 -2.86 14.40 28.14
CA ALA A 43 -4.09 14.61 28.89
C ALA A 43 -4.22 13.64 30.08
N LEU A 44 -3.88 12.36 29.90
CA LEU A 44 -3.86 11.37 30.99
C LEU A 44 -2.81 11.75 32.04
N ALA A 45 -1.56 11.92 31.63
CA ALA A 45 -0.47 12.23 32.54
C ALA A 45 -0.73 13.54 33.31
N THR A 46 -1.15 14.60 32.61
CA THR A 46 -1.46 15.88 33.26
C THR A 46 -2.70 15.77 34.16
N GLY A 47 -3.74 15.06 33.71
CA GLY A 47 -4.98 14.87 34.46
C GLY A 47 -4.75 14.17 35.80
N PHE A 48 -4.03 13.04 35.79
CA PHE A 48 -3.70 12.29 37.01
C PHE A 48 -2.66 12.99 37.87
N GLN A 49 -1.78 13.82 37.30
CA GLN A 49 -0.86 14.65 38.07
C GLN A 49 -1.58 15.78 38.82
N LEU A 50 -2.55 16.45 38.17
CA LEU A 50 -3.31 17.55 38.76
C LEU A 50 -4.39 17.05 39.74
N PHE A 51 -4.96 15.87 39.46
CA PHE A 51 -5.99 15.22 40.27
C PHE A 51 -5.52 13.80 40.61
N PRO A 52 -4.72 13.63 41.69
CA PRO A 52 -4.20 12.32 42.07
C PRO A 52 -5.32 11.31 42.32
N TYR A 53 -5.13 10.10 41.81
CA TYR A 53 -6.03 8.97 42.03
C TYR A 53 -5.34 7.92 42.89
N ILE A 54 -6.09 7.37 43.84
CA ILE A 54 -5.63 6.31 44.72
C ILE A 54 -6.48 5.08 44.42
N ALA A 55 -5.83 4.04 43.87
CA ALA A 55 -6.42 2.74 43.64
C ALA A 55 -5.83 1.77 44.67
N ASP A 56 -6.65 1.01 45.39
CA ASP A 56 -6.21 -0.02 46.35
C ASP A 56 -5.12 0.39 47.37
N GLY A 57 -5.07 1.67 47.72
CA GLY A 57 -4.10 2.23 48.67
C GLY A 57 -2.78 2.72 48.05
N GLU A 58 -2.58 2.55 46.74
CA GLU A 58 -1.44 3.07 45.99
C GLU A 58 -1.86 4.28 45.12
N THR A 59 -1.00 5.30 45.08
CA THR A 59 -1.21 6.46 44.20
C THR A 59 -0.71 6.13 42.81
N ILE A 60 -1.58 6.26 41.81
CA ILE A 60 -1.17 6.12 40.42
C ILE A 60 -0.33 7.34 40.04
N HIS A 61 0.94 7.13 39.70
CA HIS A 61 1.83 8.20 39.31
C HIS A 61 1.63 8.54 37.83
N ALA A 62 1.62 9.84 37.50
CA ALA A 62 1.49 10.28 36.12
C ALA A 62 2.59 9.73 35.19
N VAL A 63 3.75 9.37 35.75
CA VAL A 63 4.86 8.78 35.00
C VAL A 63 4.55 7.36 34.54
N ASP A 64 3.67 6.65 35.24
CA ASP A 64 3.31 5.27 34.91
C ASP A 64 2.63 5.17 33.54
N PHE A 65 1.97 6.24 33.09
CA PHE A 65 1.41 6.34 31.73
C PHE A 65 2.48 6.34 30.62
N PHE A 66 3.75 6.62 30.93
CA PHE A 66 4.86 6.52 29.97
C PHE A 66 5.54 5.15 29.95
N SER A 67 5.20 4.24 30.88
CA SER A 67 5.77 2.90 30.94
C SER A 67 5.55 2.10 29.64
N GLY A 68 4.47 2.41 28.90
CA GLY A 68 4.15 1.82 27.61
C GLY A 68 5.27 1.95 26.55
N PHE A 69 6.16 2.94 26.66
CA PHE A 69 7.31 3.08 25.75
C PHE A 69 8.37 1.98 25.94
N GLY A 70 8.46 1.38 27.13
CA GLY A 70 9.35 0.27 27.45
C GLY A 70 8.69 -1.10 27.32
N HIS A 71 7.43 -1.17 26.90
CA HIS A 71 6.67 -2.41 26.88
C HIS A 71 7.23 -3.39 25.85
N GLU A 72 7.36 -4.67 26.24
CA GLU A 72 7.94 -5.74 25.42
C GLU A 72 7.34 -5.78 24.01
N ALA A 73 6.03 -5.68 23.93
CA ALA A 73 5.31 -5.79 22.67
C ALA A 73 5.59 -4.62 21.72
N LEU A 74 5.77 -3.38 22.23
CA LEU A 74 6.17 -2.23 21.41
C LEU A 74 7.59 -2.40 20.83
N ILE A 75 8.49 -2.96 21.64
CA ILE A 75 9.85 -3.30 21.21
C ILE A 75 9.81 -4.35 20.09
N ALA A 76 9.01 -5.41 20.26
CA ALA A 76 8.81 -6.43 19.24
C ALA A 76 8.29 -5.83 17.93
N VAL A 77 7.23 -5.01 17.99
CA VAL A 77 6.65 -4.35 16.81
C VAL A 77 7.70 -3.57 16.04
N THR A 78 8.42 -2.71 16.75
CA THR A 78 9.40 -1.81 16.14
C THR A 78 10.52 -2.60 15.46
N ALA A 79 11.03 -3.65 16.11
CA ALA A 79 12.06 -4.51 15.55
C ALA A 79 11.57 -5.30 14.33
N LEU A 80 10.35 -5.85 14.39
CA LEU A 80 9.76 -6.61 13.28
C LEU A 80 9.43 -5.73 12.07
N MET A 81 9.04 -4.48 12.29
CA MET A 81 8.89 -3.49 11.23
C MET A 81 10.20 -3.25 10.47
N ILE A 82 11.32 -3.15 11.20
CA ILE A 82 12.66 -3.01 10.61
C ILE A 82 13.02 -4.28 9.80
N ILE A 83 12.79 -5.47 10.34
CA ILE A 83 13.07 -6.74 9.64
C ILE A 83 12.21 -6.87 8.38
N GLY A 84 10.90 -6.57 8.47
CA GLY A 84 9.99 -6.58 7.33
C GLY A 84 10.40 -5.57 6.24
N HIS A 85 10.82 -4.37 6.64
CA HIS A 85 11.37 -3.38 5.71
C HIS A 85 12.67 -3.89 5.06
N ALA A 86 13.53 -4.59 5.79
CA ALA A 86 14.73 -5.20 5.23
C ALA A 86 14.43 -6.26 4.17
N LEU A 87 13.42 -7.11 4.36
CA LEU A 87 13.01 -8.06 3.31
C LEU A 87 12.52 -7.37 2.04
N ALA A 88 11.70 -6.34 2.20
CA ALA A 88 11.18 -5.58 1.08
C ALA A 88 12.30 -4.85 0.32
N ARG A 89 13.20 -4.19 1.06
CA ARG A 89 14.31 -3.41 0.48
C ARG A 89 15.38 -4.28 -0.18
N THR A 90 15.67 -5.45 0.38
CA THR A 90 16.70 -6.34 -0.16
C THR A 90 16.24 -7.10 -1.40
N GLY A 91 14.95 -7.03 -1.77
CA GLY A 91 14.40 -7.80 -2.88
C GLY A 91 14.18 -9.28 -2.55
N ALA A 92 14.19 -9.65 -1.26
CA ALA A 92 14.02 -11.04 -0.82
C ALA A 92 12.69 -11.67 -1.28
N LEU A 93 11.70 -10.84 -1.59
CA LEU A 93 10.37 -11.26 -2.05
C LEU A 93 10.24 -11.34 -3.59
N GLU A 94 11.20 -10.83 -4.35
CA GLU A 94 11.15 -10.86 -5.83
C GLU A 94 11.13 -12.27 -6.47
N PRO A 95 11.89 -13.28 -5.96
CA PRO A 95 11.89 -14.60 -6.58
C PRO A 95 10.50 -15.23 -6.59
N VAL A 96 9.72 -14.96 -5.54
CA VAL A 96 8.32 -15.41 -5.42
C VAL A 96 7.46 -14.77 -6.53
N GLY A 97 7.64 -13.46 -6.76
CA GLY A 97 6.99 -12.74 -7.85
C GLY A 97 7.27 -13.33 -9.23
N ARG A 98 8.55 -13.60 -9.55
CA ARG A 98 8.93 -14.20 -10.84
C ARG A 98 8.40 -15.63 -11.02
N ALA A 99 8.39 -16.42 -9.94
CA ALA A 99 7.83 -17.77 -9.98
C ALA A 99 6.33 -17.73 -10.28
N LEU A 100 5.60 -16.79 -9.67
CA LEU A 100 4.19 -16.54 -9.98
C LEU A 100 4.01 -16.20 -11.46
N THR A 101 4.74 -15.23 -12.01
CA THR A 101 4.62 -14.81 -13.42
C THR A 101 4.75 -15.98 -14.41
N ARG A 102 5.72 -16.90 -14.19
CA ARG A 102 5.91 -18.08 -15.05
C ARG A 102 4.75 -19.06 -15.00
N LEU A 103 4.10 -19.23 -13.84
CA LEU A 103 2.95 -20.13 -13.70
C LEU A 103 1.73 -19.62 -14.47
N TRP A 104 1.54 -18.29 -14.52
CA TRP A 104 0.39 -17.67 -15.19
C TRP A 104 0.35 -17.95 -16.70
N GLU A 105 1.51 -18.20 -17.33
CA GLU A 105 1.59 -18.60 -18.75
C GLU A 105 1.00 -20.00 -19.01
N VAL A 106 0.97 -20.87 -18.00
CA VAL A 106 0.45 -22.24 -18.13
C VAL A 106 -1.04 -22.31 -17.78
N SER A 107 -1.44 -21.70 -16.66
CA SER A 107 -2.82 -21.80 -16.17
C SER A 107 -3.26 -20.55 -15.39
N PRO A 108 -3.94 -19.57 -16.03
CA PRO A 108 -4.31 -18.31 -15.37
C PRO A 108 -5.16 -18.48 -14.11
N LYS A 109 -6.15 -19.38 -14.13
CA LYS A 109 -7.05 -19.61 -12.97
C LYS A 109 -6.34 -20.20 -11.75
N LEU A 110 -5.47 -21.18 -11.95
CA LEU A 110 -4.72 -21.82 -10.87
C LEU A 110 -3.65 -20.88 -10.33
N SER A 111 -3.01 -20.12 -11.23
CA SER A 111 -1.97 -19.17 -10.85
C SER A 111 -2.53 -17.99 -10.05
N PHE A 112 -3.76 -17.57 -10.37
CA PHE A 112 -4.47 -16.60 -9.53
C PHE A 112 -4.74 -17.15 -8.12
N LEU A 113 -5.24 -18.38 -7.98
CA LEU A 113 -5.39 -19.02 -6.67
C LEU A 113 -4.07 -19.08 -5.91
N LEU A 114 -2.99 -19.49 -6.57
CA LEU A 114 -1.65 -19.55 -5.99
C LEU A 114 -1.17 -18.16 -5.55
N THR A 115 -1.48 -17.12 -6.33
CA THR A 115 -1.17 -15.73 -5.99
C THR A 115 -1.91 -15.30 -4.71
N LEU A 116 -3.20 -15.64 -4.56
CA LEU A 116 -3.96 -15.33 -3.35
C LEU A 116 -3.35 -16.02 -2.12
N ILE A 117 -3.01 -17.31 -2.24
CA ILE A 117 -2.42 -18.09 -1.16
C ILE A 117 -1.03 -17.54 -0.79
N VAL A 118 -0.17 -17.30 -1.78
CA VAL A 118 1.17 -16.75 -1.57
C VAL A 118 1.10 -15.34 -0.97
N GLY A 119 0.20 -14.49 -1.47
CA GLY A 119 -0.04 -13.16 -0.91
C GLY A 119 -0.45 -13.23 0.55
N ALA A 120 -1.39 -14.11 0.90
CA ALA A 120 -1.80 -14.33 2.28
C ALA A 120 -0.65 -14.83 3.16
N VAL A 121 0.10 -15.84 2.71
CA VAL A 121 1.23 -16.39 3.48
C VAL A 121 2.34 -15.36 3.68
N LEU A 122 2.70 -14.59 2.65
CA LEU A 122 3.71 -13.54 2.80
C LEU A 122 3.24 -12.44 3.76
N SER A 123 1.96 -12.06 3.69
CA SER A 123 1.37 -11.05 4.57
C SER A 123 1.28 -11.51 6.03
N ALA A 124 1.27 -12.83 6.28
CA ALA A 124 1.32 -13.37 7.63
C ALA A 124 2.65 -13.10 8.35
N PHE A 125 3.71 -12.70 7.64
CA PHE A 125 5.03 -12.42 8.23
C PHE A 125 5.54 -11.02 7.94
N VAL A 126 5.03 -10.38 6.88
CA VAL A 126 5.41 -9.04 6.45
C VAL A 126 4.17 -8.18 6.42
N ASN A 127 4.30 -6.94 6.89
CA ASN A 127 3.20 -5.99 6.89
C ASN A 127 2.60 -5.84 5.47
N ASN A 128 1.29 -5.62 5.38
CA ASN A 128 0.53 -5.77 4.13
C ASN A 128 1.00 -4.83 3.00
N VAL A 129 1.48 -3.62 3.34
CA VAL A 129 1.82 -2.57 2.36
C VAL A 129 2.94 -2.98 1.38
N PRO A 130 4.14 -3.41 1.84
CA PRO A 130 5.17 -3.93 0.95
C PRO A 130 4.72 -5.06 0.02
N ILE A 131 3.89 -5.98 0.52
CA ILE A 131 3.40 -7.13 -0.26
C ILE A 131 2.50 -6.65 -1.40
N VAL A 132 1.55 -5.75 -1.11
CA VAL A 132 0.67 -5.20 -2.12
C VAL A 132 1.46 -4.37 -3.15
N ILE A 133 2.40 -3.53 -2.71
CA ILE A 133 3.25 -2.74 -3.61
C ILE A 133 4.07 -3.63 -4.54
N LEU A 134 4.56 -4.78 -4.05
CA LEU A 134 5.27 -5.75 -4.86
C LEU A 134 4.36 -6.46 -5.87
N LEU A 135 3.18 -6.91 -5.42
CA LEU A 135 2.28 -7.73 -6.24
C LEU A 135 1.49 -6.93 -7.28
N LEU A 136 1.20 -5.64 -7.02
CA LEU A 136 0.49 -4.77 -7.95
C LEU A 136 1.12 -4.72 -9.35
N PRO A 137 2.39 -4.29 -9.53
CA PRO A 137 2.99 -4.20 -10.87
C PRO A 137 3.12 -5.57 -11.53
N ILE A 138 3.36 -6.64 -10.76
CA ILE A 138 3.45 -8.01 -11.26
C ILE A 138 2.11 -8.44 -11.85
N LEU A 139 1.02 -8.26 -11.10
CA LEU A 139 -0.32 -8.66 -11.54
C LEU A 139 -0.85 -7.79 -12.67
N THR A 140 -0.55 -6.50 -12.68
CA THR A 140 -0.86 -5.62 -13.81
C THR A 140 -0.09 -6.03 -15.07
N SER A 141 1.21 -6.32 -14.97
CA SER A 141 1.99 -6.83 -16.12
C SER A 141 1.44 -8.16 -16.64
N VAL A 142 1.05 -9.06 -15.74
CA VAL A 142 0.47 -10.34 -16.11
C VAL A 142 -0.91 -10.18 -16.74
N SER A 143 -1.73 -9.25 -16.24
CA SER A 143 -3.05 -8.97 -16.79
C SER A 143 -2.96 -8.45 -18.23
N LEU A 144 -2.01 -7.55 -18.49
CA LEU A 144 -1.69 -7.04 -19.84
C LEU A 144 -1.25 -8.16 -20.79
N ARG A 145 -0.31 -9.03 -20.36
CA ARG A 145 0.19 -10.15 -21.18
C ARG A 145 -0.89 -11.19 -21.50
N THR A 146 -1.77 -11.47 -20.55
CA THR A 146 -2.81 -12.50 -20.67
C THR A 146 -4.15 -11.95 -21.19
N LYS A 147 -4.24 -10.64 -21.48
CA LYS A 147 -5.48 -9.94 -21.83
C LYS A 147 -6.62 -10.17 -20.82
N THR A 148 -6.25 -10.32 -19.54
CA THR A 148 -7.21 -10.38 -18.45
C THR A 148 -7.34 -9.00 -17.82
N SER A 149 -8.51 -8.67 -17.29
CA SER A 149 -8.69 -7.37 -16.62
C SER A 149 -8.04 -7.38 -15.24
N ALA A 150 -7.18 -6.40 -14.98
CA ALA A 150 -6.55 -6.17 -13.69
C ALA A 150 -7.61 -5.97 -12.57
N SER A 151 -8.74 -5.34 -12.88
CA SER A 151 -9.82 -5.10 -11.92
C SER A 151 -10.44 -6.40 -11.39
N ARG A 152 -10.26 -7.56 -12.04
CA ARG A 152 -10.75 -8.83 -11.51
C ARG A 152 -9.80 -9.51 -10.52
N ILE A 153 -8.56 -9.05 -10.42
CA ILE A 153 -7.46 -9.75 -9.75
C ILE A 153 -6.92 -8.93 -8.56
N LEU A 154 -6.84 -7.60 -8.71
CA LEU A 154 -6.16 -6.74 -7.74
C LEU A 154 -6.88 -6.63 -6.39
N MET A 155 -8.20 -6.41 -6.37
CA MET A 155 -8.99 -6.38 -5.13
C MET A 155 -8.97 -7.72 -4.38
N PRO A 156 -9.21 -8.87 -5.04
CA PRO A 156 -9.06 -10.16 -4.36
C PRO A 156 -7.67 -10.40 -3.78
N MET A 157 -6.60 -10.03 -4.50
CA MET A 157 -5.24 -10.12 -3.98
C MET A 157 -5.07 -9.25 -2.73
N GLY A 158 -5.53 -7.99 -2.79
CA GLY A 158 -5.50 -7.08 -1.64
C GLY A 158 -6.19 -7.68 -0.41
N PHE A 159 -7.41 -8.20 -0.57
CA PHE A 159 -8.13 -8.84 0.53
C PHE A 159 -7.46 -10.13 1.03
N ALA A 160 -6.85 -10.93 0.15
CA ALA A 160 -6.08 -12.10 0.57
C ALA A 160 -4.87 -11.71 1.44
N THR A 161 -4.17 -10.60 1.12
CA THR A 161 -3.09 -10.09 1.98
C THR A 161 -3.61 -9.65 3.35
N LEU A 162 -4.76 -8.98 3.42
CA LEU A 162 -5.37 -8.60 4.71
C LEU A 162 -5.73 -9.82 5.58
N ILE A 163 -6.33 -10.85 4.96
CA ILE A 163 -6.67 -12.12 5.66
C ILE A 163 -5.40 -12.82 6.16
N GLY A 164 -4.35 -12.85 5.34
CA GLY A 164 -3.07 -13.42 5.71
C GLY A 164 -2.43 -12.73 6.91
N GLY A 165 -2.38 -11.40 6.89
CA GLY A 165 -1.85 -10.60 7.99
C GLY A 165 -2.61 -10.79 9.31
N MET A 166 -3.92 -11.08 9.24
CA MET A 166 -4.73 -11.39 10.42
C MET A 166 -4.28 -12.69 11.12
N GLY A 167 -3.59 -13.61 10.44
CA GLY A 167 -3.31 -14.97 10.91
C GLY A 167 -2.17 -15.12 11.93
N THR A 168 -1.34 -14.11 12.16
CA THR A 168 -0.24 -14.18 13.13
C THR A 168 -0.17 -12.91 13.96
N THR A 169 0.49 -12.98 15.10
CA THR A 169 0.71 -11.80 15.96
C THR A 169 1.44 -10.69 15.22
N ILE A 170 2.31 -11.02 14.25
CA ILE A 170 3.21 -10.07 13.56
C ILE A 170 2.61 -9.51 12.26
N GLY A 171 1.65 -10.22 11.65
CA GLY A 171 1.19 -9.91 10.29
C GLY A 171 0.63 -8.50 10.12
N THR A 172 -0.04 -7.95 11.15
CA THR A 172 -0.53 -6.55 11.14
C THR A 172 -0.18 -5.79 12.40
N SER A 173 -0.07 -4.46 12.28
CA SER A 173 0.08 -3.56 13.43
C SER A 173 -1.09 -3.66 14.40
N THR A 174 -2.29 -3.94 13.90
CA THR A 174 -3.51 -4.12 14.69
C THR A 174 -3.38 -5.32 15.62
N ASN A 175 -2.88 -6.45 15.12
CA ASN A 175 -2.69 -7.66 15.92
C ASN A 175 -1.73 -7.42 17.07
N LEU A 176 -0.58 -6.82 16.75
CA LEU A 176 0.41 -6.46 17.77
C LEU A 176 -0.18 -5.53 18.82
N LEU A 177 -0.97 -4.55 18.42
CA LEU A 177 -1.60 -3.60 19.33
C LEU A 177 -2.58 -4.29 20.28
N VAL A 178 -3.47 -5.14 19.76
CA VAL A 178 -4.43 -5.89 20.60
C VAL A 178 -3.69 -6.79 21.58
N VAL A 179 -2.69 -7.55 21.12
CA VAL A 179 -1.89 -8.43 21.98
C VAL A 179 -1.12 -7.61 23.03
N SER A 180 -0.53 -6.47 22.64
CA SER A 180 0.19 -5.58 23.57
C SER A 180 -0.70 -5.09 24.69
N VAL A 181 -1.89 -4.60 24.34
CA VAL A 181 -2.86 -4.06 25.30
C VAL A 181 -3.36 -5.18 26.20
N ALA A 182 -3.70 -6.35 25.65
CA ALA A 182 -4.17 -7.47 26.45
C ALA A 182 -3.13 -7.95 27.49
N VAL A 183 -1.86 -8.06 27.08
CA VAL A 183 -0.76 -8.44 27.99
C VAL A 183 -0.56 -7.41 29.09
N SER A 184 -0.60 -6.12 28.76
CA SER A 184 -0.49 -5.06 29.77
C SER A 184 -1.63 -5.06 30.79
N MET A 185 -2.73 -5.71 30.45
CA MET A 185 -3.93 -5.85 31.27
C MET A 185 -3.98 -7.18 32.02
N GLY A 186 -2.86 -7.90 32.10
CA GLY A 186 -2.72 -9.13 32.90
C GLY A 186 -3.02 -10.43 32.15
N MET A 187 -3.20 -10.39 30.83
CA MET A 187 -3.30 -11.61 30.01
C MET A 187 -1.90 -12.20 29.75
N ASP A 188 -1.80 -13.52 29.71
CA ASP A 188 -0.59 -14.19 29.25
C ASP A 188 -0.28 -13.83 27.78
N PRO A 189 1.01 -13.65 27.40
CA PRO A 189 1.36 -13.34 26.02
C PRO A 189 0.94 -14.42 25.04
N PHE A 190 0.17 -14.03 24.01
CA PHE A 190 -0.11 -14.89 22.88
C PHE A 190 1.19 -15.32 22.18
N SER A 191 1.34 -16.62 21.99
CA SER A 191 2.36 -17.17 21.10
C SER A 191 2.12 -16.71 19.65
N MET A 192 3.19 -16.68 18.84
CA MET A 192 3.13 -16.11 17.49
C MET A 192 2.05 -16.72 16.58
N PHE A 193 1.76 -18.01 16.77
CA PHE A 193 0.87 -18.80 15.91
C PHE A 193 -0.41 -19.27 16.63
N GLU A 194 -0.69 -18.75 17.82
CA GLU A 194 -1.73 -19.30 18.70
C GLU A 194 -3.10 -19.35 18.03
N PHE A 195 -3.47 -18.26 17.40
CA PHE A 195 -4.75 -18.09 16.73
C PHE A 195 -4.67 -18.31 15.21
N MET A 196 -3.55 -18.83 14.71
CA MET A 196 -3.36 -19.06 13.27
C MET A 196 -4.32 -20.12 12.73
N MET A 197 -4.64 -21.16 13.50
CA MET A 197 -5.47 -22.26 13.00
C MET A 197 -6.93 -21.85 12.74
N PRO A 198 -7.64 -21.14 13.65
CA PRO A 198 -8.95 -20.56 13.35
C PRO A 198 -8.96 -19.65 12.10
N VAL A 199 -7.91 -18.84 11.94
CA VAL A 199 -7.76 -17.95 10.78
C VAL A 199 -7.49 -18.76 9.51
N ALA A 200 -6.64 -19.77 9.55
CA ALA A 200 -6.33 -20.62 8.40
C ALA A 200 -7.60 -21.30 7.87
N ILE A 201 -8.43 -21.88 8.73
CA ILE A 201 -9.69 -22.52 8.33
C ILE A 201 -10.66 -21.48 7.74
N SER A 202 -10.81 -20.32 8.38
CA SER A 202 -11.64 -19.22 7.86
C SER A 202 -11.14 -18.69 6.52
N SER A 203 -9.81 -18.59 6.38
CA SER A 203 -9.14 -18.10 5.18
C SER A 203 -9.37 -19.03 3.99
N MET A 204 -9.54 -20.33 4.20
CA MET A 204 -9.87 -21.25 3.10
C MET A 204 -11.22 -20.88 2.46
N LEU A 205 -12.24 -20.60 3.27
CA LEU A 205 -13.57 -20.17 2.79
C LEU A 205 -13.48 -18.81 2.10
N ALA A 206 -12.76 -17.87 2.71
CA ALA A 206 -12.56 -16.53 2.17
C ALA A 206 -11.78 -16.54 0.85
N ILE A 207 -10.68 -17.28 0.77
CA ILE A 207 -9.88 -17.44 -0.45
C ILE A 207 -10.69 -18.13 -1.55
N MET A 208 -11.51 -19.14 -1.22
CA MET A 208 -12.43 -19.72 -2.20
C MET A 208 -13.43 -18.70 -2.75
N TYR A 209 -14.00 -17.86 -1.89
CA TYR A 209 -14.87 -16.76 -2.32
C TYR A 209 -14.12 -15.74 -3.21
N LEU A 210 -12.92 -15.33 -2.81
CA LEU A 210 -12.07 -14.38 -3.54
C LEU A 210 -11.59 -14.94 -4.89
N TRP A 211 -11.43 -16.26 -4.98
CA TRP A 211 -11.00 -16.95 -6.19
C TRP A 211 -12.15 -17.19 -7.18
N LEU A 212 -13.32 -17.60 -6.68
CA LEU A 212 -14.44 -18.06 -7.52
C LEU A 212 -15.52 -17.01 -7.76
N VAL A 213 -15.85 -16.22 -6.74
CA VAL A 213 -17.04 -15.35 -6.74
C VAL A 213 -16.66 -13.89 -6.97
N ALA A 214 -15.65 -13.39 -6.24
CA ALA A 214 -15.24 -11.99 -6.34
C ALA A 214 -14.88 -11.54 -7.77
N PRO A 215 -14.14 -12.32 -8.59
CA PRO A 215 -13.78 -11.90 -9.95
C PRO A 215 -15.00 -11.78 -10.88
N ILE A 216 -16.10 -12.47 -10.57
CA ILE A 216 -17.36 -12.43 -11.33
C ILE A 216 -18.19 -11.21 -10.91
N MET A 217 -18.13 -10.83 -9.63
CA MET A 217 -18.83 -9.64 -9.10
C MET A 217 -18.20 -8.32 -9.53
N LEU A 218 -16.91 -8.34 -9.86
CA LEU A 218 -16.14 -7.15 -10.20
C LEU A 218 -16.34 -6.74 -11.67
N PRO A 219 -16.51 -5.43 -11.94
CA PRO A 219 -16.69 -4.94 -13.30
C PRO A 219 -15.44 -5.22 -14.14
N ASP A 220 -15.66 -5.62 -15.40
CA ASP A 220 -14.60 -5.65 -16.40
C ASP A 220 -14.22 -4.21 -16.74
N ARG A 221 -13.09 -3.76 -16.23
CA ARG A 221 -12.55 -2.45 -16.57
C ARG A 221 -11.23 -2.71 -17.27
N GLU A 222 -11.12 -2.22 -18.50
CA GLU A 222 -9.80 -2.11 -19.09
C GLU A 222 -9.01 -1.16 -18.20
N SER A 223 -7.82 -1.60 -17.80
CA SER A 223 -6.87 -0.67 -17.20
C SER A 223 -6.66 0.44 -18.22
N GLU A 224 -6.87 1.70 -17.86
CA GLU A 224 -6.57 2.83 -18.75
C GLU A 224 -5.06 2.90 -19.09
N LEU A 225 -4.23 2.07 -18.41
CA LEU A 225 -2.84 1.78 -18.76
C LEU A 225 -2.69 0.89 -20.02
N GLY A 226 -3.79 0.32 -20.53
CA GLY A 226 -3.82 -0.73 -21.54
C GLY A 226 -3.91 -0.25 -22.98
N ASP A 227 -4.27 1.02 -23.21
CA ASP A 227 -4.15 1.59 -24.54
C ASP A 227 -2.74 2.13 -24.67
N ALA A 228 -1.84 1.26 -25.13
CA ALA A 228 -0.57 1.67 -25.69
C ALA A 228 -0.87 2.72 -26.75
N SER A 229 -0.84 4.00 -26.37
CA SER A 229 -0.69 5.09 -27.33
C SER A 229 0.41 4.64 -28.28
N PRO A 230 0.15 4.59 -29.61
CA PRO A 230 1.09 4.07 -30.57
C PRO A 230 2.45 4.70 -30.29
N ARG A 231 3.45 3.86 -30.02
CA ARG A 231 4.77 4.28 -29.55
C ARG A 231 5.28 5.41 -30.46
N VAL A 232 5.36 6.63 -29.93
CA VAL A 232 5.77 7.80 -30.72
C VAL A 232 7.29 7.88 -30.68
N PHE A 233 7.94 7.70 -31.82
CA PHE A 233 9.38 7.82 -32.01
C PHE A 233 9.70 9.19 -32.59
N SER A 234 10.75 9.84 -32.07
CA SER A 234 11.29 11.05 -32.69
C SER A 234 12.41 10.67 -33.65
N ALA A 235 12.36 11.18 -34.88
CA ALA A 235 13.34 10.92 -35.91
C ALA A 235 13.61 12.20 -36.73
N ALA A 236 14.75 12.23 -37.41
CA ALA A 236 15.11 13.25 -38.38
C ALA A 236 14.95 12.69 -39.79
N LEU A 237 14.16 13.36 -40.64
CA LEU A 237 14.12 13.08 -42.08
C LEU A 237 15.08 14.04 -42.77
N HIS A 238 16.11 13.49 -43.42
CA HIS A 238 17.10 14.27 -44.17
C HIS A 238 16.66 14.39 -45.63
N ILE A 239 16.60 15.63 -46.12
CA ILE A 239 16.21 15.89 -47.51
C ILE A 239 17.35 15.52 -48.46
N ASN A 240 17.10 14.51 -49.30
CA ASN A 240 18.03 14.00 -50.30
C ASN A 240 18.21 14.95 -51.50
N GLN A 241 19.33 14.81 -52.21
CA GLN A 241 19.54 15.44 -53.53
C GLN A 241 18.61 14.79 -54.55
N ASP A 242 17.90 15.61 -55.34
CA ASP A 242 16.94 15.19 -56.38
C ASP A 242 15.66 14.52 -55.83
N GLY A 243 15.43 14.56 -54.51
CA GLY A 243 14.24 13.99 -53.87
C GLY A 243 13.00 14.87 -54.04
N PHE A 244 11.80 14.28 -53.90
CA PHE A 244 10.52 14.98 -54.06
C PHE A 244 10.40 16.26 -53.21
N SER A 245 11.05 16.28 -52.05
CA SER A 245 10.96 17.32 -51.02
C SER A 245 11.87 18.54 -51.28
N GLU A 246 12.79 18.46 -52.24
CA GLU A 246 13.71 19.56 -52.55
C GLU A 246 12.98 20.72 -53.26
N GLY A 247 13.13 21.94 -52.76
CA GLY A 247 12.52 23.15 -53.34
C GLY A 247 11.03 23.32 -53.07
N LYS A 248 10.40 22.40 -52.33
CA LYS A 248 8.98 22.48 -51.95
C LYS A 248 8.76 23.22 -50.65
N THR A 249 7.54 23.71 -50.49
CA THR A 249 7.10 24.31 -49.24
C THR A 249 6.70 23.24 -48.23
N LEU A 250 6.83 23.56 -46.94
CA LEU A 250 6.32 22.69 -45.87
C LEU A 250 4.82 22.40 -46.00
N GLU A 251 4.04 23.34 -46.54
CA GLU A 251 2.60 23.14 -46.80
C GLU A 251 2.34 22.02 -47.80
N GLU A 252 3.09 21.96 -48.90
CA GLU A 252 2.97 20.91 -49.92
C GLU A 252 3.38 19.52 -49.39
N ILE A 253 4.34 19.48 -48.46
CA ILE A 253 4.81 18.25 -47.79
C ILE A 253 3.77 17.72 -46.80
N ILE A 254 3.15 18.63 -46.04
CA ILE A 254 2.07 18.28 -45.11
C ILE A 254 0.84 17.80 -45.89
N GLU A 255 0.53 18.38 -47.06
CA GLU A 255 -0.57 17.91 -47.90
C GLU A 255 -0.33 16.53 -48.49
N GLN A 256 0.91 16.22 -48.90
CA GLN A 256 1.27 14.90 -49.44
C GLN A 256 1.23 13.76 -48.41
N THR A 257 1.36 14.07 -47.14
CA THR A 257 1.31 13.10 -46.03
C THR A 257 -0.10 13.00 -45.42
N ASP A 258 -1.14 13.38 -46.18
CA ASP A 258 -2.54 13.44 -45.73
C ASP A 258 -2.73 14.27 -44.44
N LYS A 259 -1.85 15.27 -44.21
CA LYS A 259 -1.78 16.10 -42.99
C LYS A 259 -1.44 15.33 -41.72
N LEU A 260 -0.89 14.12 -41.83
CA LEU A 260 -0.51 13.29 -40.70
C LEU A 260 0.87 13.65 -40.15
N VAL A 261 1.80 14.13 -40.98
CA VAL A 261 3.16 14.46 -40.53
C VAL A 261 3.14 15.71 -39.63
N ASN A 262 3.61 15.56 -38.40
CA ASN A 262 3.80 16.68 -37.48
C ASN A 262 5.28 17.04 -37.37
N ILE A 263 5.69 18.08 -38.09
CA ILE A 263 7.07 18.57 -38.10
C ILE A 263 7.22 19.54 -36.92
N LYS A 264 8.09 19.21 -35.96
CA LYS A 264 8.32 20.03 -34.76
C LYS A 264 9.33 21.14 -35.02
N PHE A 265 10.44 20.80 -35.68
CA PHE A 265 11.53 21.72 -35.97
C PHE A 265 12.20 21.38 -37.31
N VAL A 266 12.74 22.40 -37.96
CA VAL A 266 13.60 22.24 -39.15
C VAL A 266 15.01 22.71 -38.80
N LYS A 267 16.01 21.86 -39.01
CA LYS A 267 17.43 22.20 -38.88
C LYS A 267 18.00 22.39 -40.29
N ARG A 268 18.59 23.55 -40.55
CA ARG A 268 19.14 23.88 -41.89
C ARG A 268 20.52 23.26 -42.09
N ALA A 269 20.80 22.80 -43.30
CA ALA A 269 22.11 22.28 -43.68
C ALA A 269 23.24 23.23 -43.27
N GLY A 270 24.18 22.77 -42.44
CA GLY A 270 25.34 23.55 -41.99
C GLY A 270 25.10 24.54 -40.84
N SER A 271 23.90 24.58 -40.25
CA SER A 271 23.59 25.37 -39.06
C SER A 271 23.03 24.51 -37.93
N ASP A 272 23.43 24.79 -36.69
CA ASP A 272 22.91 24.10 -35.50
C ASP A 272 21.61 24.72 -34.95
N THR A 273 21.08 25.72 -35.66
CA THR A 273 19.86 26.44 -35.26
C THR A 273 18.60 25.66 -35.65
N LEU A 274 17.80 25.30 -34.65
CA LEU A 274 16.45 24.77 -34.83
C LEU A 274 15.48 25.91 -35.15
N THR A 275 14.78 25.80 -36.27
CA THR A 275 13.79 26.79 -36.71
C THR A 275 12.38 26.23 -36.54
N VAL A 276 11.47 27.05 -36.03
CA VAL A 276 10.04 26.69 -35.97
C VAL A 276 9.48 26.67 -37.39
N PRO A 277 8.82 25.58 -37.82
CA PRO A 277 8.35 25.43 -39.18
C PRO A 277 7.26 26.48 -39.50
N SER A 278 7.44 27.19 -40.61
CA SER A 278 6.42 28.05 -41.20
C SER A 278 5.90 27.37 -42.47
N ARG A 279 4.58 27.39 -42.71
CA ARG A 279 3.96 26.73 -43.88
C ARG A 279 4.56 27.17 -45.23
N GLN A 280 5.04 28.41 -45.31
CA GLN A 280 5.64 29.00 -46.52
C GLN A 280 7.15 28.75 -46.63
N MET A 281 7.77 28.08 -45.64
CA MET A 281 9.21 27.83 -45.66
C MET A 281 9.53 26.78 -46.71
N THR A 282 10.49 27.10 -47.58
CA THR A 282 11.02 26.17 -48.59
C THR A 282 12.15 25.33 -48.01
N LEU A 283 12.12 24.04 -48.32
CA LEU A 283 13.17 23.10 -47.92
C LEU A 283 14.30 23.07 -48.95
N ASN A 284 15.53 23.08 -48.43
CA ASN A 284 16.74 22.95 -49.23
C ASN A 284 17.38 21.59 -48.97
N GLN A 285 18.23 21.17 -49.91
CA GLN A 285 19.06 19.99 -49.77
C GLN A 285 19.83 19.98 -48.43
N GLY A 286 19.78 18.85 -47.72
CA GLY A 286 20.45 18.66 -46.43
C GLY A 286 19.76 19.31 -45.24
N ASP A 287 18.59 19.92 -45.41
CA ASP A 287 17.73 20.29 -44.29
C ASP A 287 17.24 19.00 -43.59
N GLN A 288 17.08 19.06 -42.27
CA GLN A 288 16.59 17.95 -41.45
C GLN A 288 15.25 18.32 -40.82
N LEU A 289 14.22 17.49 -41.06
CA LEU A 289 12.90 17.64 -40.47
C LEU A 289 12.79 16.76 -39.23
N LEU A 290 12.66 17.37 -38.05
CA LEU A 290 12.41 16.62 -36.82
C LEU A 290 10.92 16.30 -36.70
N VAL A 291 10.59 15.02 -36.79
CA VAL A 291 9.22 14.47 -36.75
C VAL A 291 9.06 13.51 -35.58
N SER A 292 7.84 13.40 -35.04
CA SER A 292 7.53 12.45 -33.97
C SER A 292 6.26 11.66 -34.29
N ASP A 293 6.36 10.36 -34.57
CA ASP A 293 5.21 9.49 -34.88
C ASP A 293 5.51 7.99 -34.67
N SER A 294 4.56 7.09 -34.96
CA SER A 294 4.76 5.64 -34.90
C SER A 294 5.77 5.14 -35.94
N PRO A 295 6.45 4.00 -35.73
CA PRO A 295 7.43 3.46 -36.68
C PRO A 295 6.85 3.24 -38.08
N GLU A 296 5.58 2.82 -38.15
CA GLU A 296 4.86 2.58 -39.40
C GLU A 296 4.64 3.88 -40.17
N ASN A 297 4.30 4.96 -39.46
CA ASN A 297 4.11 6.28 -40.03
C ASN A 297 5.44 6.91 -40.46
N LEU A 298 6.50 6.79 -39.65
CA LEU A 298 7.83 7.30 -39.99
C LEU A 298 8.39 6.66 -41.28
N LYS A 299 8.25 5.34 -41.43
CA LYS A 299 8.62 4.65 -42.69
C LYS A 299 7.72 5.04 -43.87
N THR A 300 6.47 5.40 -43.60
CA THR A 300 5.57 5.92 -44.63
C THR A 300 6.04 7.30 -45.09
N TYR A 301 6.44 8.19 -44.17
CA TYR A 301 6.97 9.51 -44.50
C TYR A 301 8.28 9.45 -45.25
N GLU A 302 9.21 8.57 -44.85
CA GLU A 302 10.46 8.30 -45.56
C GLU A 302 10.21 8.00 -47.06
N LYS A 303 9.26 7.10 -47.35
CA LYS A 303 8.90 6.71 -48.72
C LYS A 303 8.15 7.79 -49.50
N LEU A 304 7.22 8.49 -48.86
CA LEU A 304 6.43 9.54 -49.52
C LEU A 304 7.27 10.77 -49.86
N LEU A 305 8.22 11.11 -48.98
CA LEU A 305 9.03 12.32 -49.08
C LEU A 305 10.37 12.10 -49.78
N ASP A 306 10.69 10.84 -50.10
CA ASP A 306 11.96 10.41 -50.70
C ASP A 306 13.17 10.94 -49.92
N ALA A 307 13.07 10.81 -48.60
CA ALA A 307 14.03 11.32 -47.61
C ALA A 307 14.69 10.15 -46.88
N ASP A 308 15.90 10.35 -46.36
CA ASP A 308 16.56 9.36 -45.53
C ASP A 308 16.15 9.53 -44.06
N LEU A 309 15.72 8.46 -43.40
CA LEU A 309 15.34 8.48 -41.99
C LEU A 309 16.57 8.26 -41.09
N TYR A 310 16.77 9.14 -40.12
CA TYR A 310 17.83 9.07 -39.13
C TYR A 310 17.27 9.09 -37.70
N SER A 311 17.87 8.27 -36.83
CA SER A 311 17.71 8.39 -35.38
C SER A 311 19.01 8.93 -34.80
N SER A 312 18.97 10.17 -34.28
CA SER A 312 20.17 10.91 -33.90
C SER A 312 21.14 11.07 -35.10
N ASP A 313 22.19 10.25 -35.18
CA ASP A 313 23.23 10.30 -36.22
C ASP A 313 23.33 8.99 -37.05
N ILE A 314 22.46 8.01 -36.79
CA ILE A 314 22.49 6.69 -37.45
C ILE A 314 21.37 6.63 -38.49
N LYS A 315 21.75 6.30 -39.74
CA LYS A 315 20.80 6.05 -40.83
C LYS A 315 20.01 4.78 -40.52
N ILE A 316 18.70 4.83 -40.67
CA ILE A 316 17.82 3.69 -40.40
C ILE A 316 17.69 2.88 -41.69
N ASP A 317 18.18 1.64 -41.68
CA ASP A 317 18.15 0.73 -42.83
C ASP A 317 17.81 -0.71 -42.40
N GLU A 318 17.94 -1.70 -43.31
CA GLU A 318 17.67 -3.11 -42.99
C GLU A 318 18.64 -3.68 -41.95
N ASP A 319 19.86 -3.13 -41.86
CA ASP A 319 20.90 -3.53 -40.91
C ASP A 319 20.77 -2.80 -39.56
N HIS A 320 20.16 -1.61 -39.55
CA HIS A 320 19.89 -0.78 -38.36
C HIS A 320 18.40 -0.40 -38.29
N PRO A 321 17.50 -1.38 -38.05
CA PRO A 321 16.08 -1.10 -37.87
C PRO A 321 15.86 -0.18 -36.66
N LEU A 322 14.71 0.52 -36.63
CA LEU A 322 14.21 1.24 -35.45
C LEU A 322 14.02 0.26 -34.26
N GLN A 323 15.12 -0.11 -33.60
CA GLN A 323 15.14 -0.93 -32.41
C GLN A 323 15.51 -0.05 -31.22
N ALA A 324 14.74 -0.25 -30.15
CA ALA A 324 14.70 0.54 -28.94
C ALA A 324 15.90 0.27 -28.01
N GLU A 325 17.13 0.29 -28.51
CA GLU A 325 18.27 -0.16 -27.69
C GLU A 325 18.68 0.87 -26.61
N ASP A 326 18.50 2.18 -26.84
CA ASP A 326 19.00 3.20 -25.89
C ASP A 326 17.97 4.21 -25.35
N GLN A 327 16.70 4.10 -25.71
CA GLN A 327 15.64 5.01 -25.22
C GLN A 327 14.44 4.21 -24.72
N GLN A 328 14.16 4.33 -23.42
CA GLN A 328 13.07 3.66 -22.75
C GLN A 328 11.95 4.64 -22.40
N LEU A 329 10.72 4.14 -22.47
CA LEU A 329 9.54 4.82 -21.95
C LEU A 329 9.29 4.31 -20.54
N ALA A 330 8.97 5.24 -19.65
CA ALA A 330 8.67 4.94 -18.26
C ALA A 330 7.39 5.69 -17.88
N GLU A 331 6.51 5.04 -17.12
CA GLU A 331 5.39 5.72 -16.48
C GLU A 331 5.81 6.11 -15.06
N LEU A 332 5.68 7.38 -14.69
CA LEU A 332 6.02 7.89 -13.37
C LEU A 332 4.74 8.26 -12.62
N ILE A 333 4.49 7.63 -11.48
CA ILE A 333 3.42 8.05 -10.57
C ILE A 333 3.96 9.06 -9.56
N ILE A 334 3.24 10.19 -9.43
CA ILE A 334 3.50 11.18 -8.39
C ILE A 334 2.96 10.69 -7.05
N ALA A 335 3.85 10.20 -6.18
CA ALA A 335 3.52 9.76 -4.82
C ALA A 335 3.53 10.92 -3.81
N GLN A 336 2.93 10.71 -2.63
CA GLN A 336 3.07 11.62 -1.49
C GLN A 336 4.56 11.73 -1.09
N GLY A 337 5.08 12.95 -1.05
CA GLY A 337 6.51 13.23 -0.78
C GLY A 337 7.39 13.38 -2.02
N SER A 338 6.83 13.27 -3.24
CA SER A 338 7.57 13.54 -4.47
C SER A 338 8.03 15.01 -4.52
N PRO A 339 9.28 15.30 -4.93
CA PRO A 339 9.77 16.68 -5.13
C PRO A 339 9.02 17.41 -6.26
N LEU A 340 8.23 16.69 -7.06
CA LEU A 340 7.43 17.23 -8.15
C LEU A 340 6.02 17.64 -7.69
N LEU A 341 5.64 17.33 -6.46
CA LEU A 341 4.30 17.63 -5.93
C LEU A 341 4.04 19.14 -5.88
N ASN A 342 2.88 19.57 -6.40
CA ASN A 342 2.44 20.97 -6.51
C ASN A 342 3.39 21.88 -7.31
N THR A 343 4.24 21.30 -8.15
CA THR A 343 5.09 22.05 -9.09
C THR A 343 4.52 21.97 -10.52
N SER A 344 4.78 22.99 -11.33
CA SER A 344 4.48 22.96 -12.77
C SER A 344 5.68 22.40 -13.54
N VAL A 345 5.39 21.61 -14.57
CA VAL A 345 6.41 20.95 -15.41
C VAL A 345 7.42 21.96 -15.97
N SER A 346 6.97 23.11 -16.48
CA SER A 346 7.85 24.17 -17.01
C SER A 346 8.73 24.82 -15.96
N LYS A 347 8.24 25.01 -14.72
CA LYS A 347 9.01 25.67 -13.65
C LYS A 347 10.17 24.80 -13.14
N THR A 348 10.03 23.49 -13.25
CA THR A 348 10.99 22.53 -12.68
C THR A 348 12.14 22.22 -13.65
N ARG A 349 12.09 22.72 -14.90
CA ARG A 349 13.03 22.35 -15.98
C ARG A 349 13.26 20.85 -16.02
N PHE A 350 12.16 20.11 -16.09
CA PHE A 350 12.14 18.66 -15.91
C PHE A 350 13.12 17.94 -16.86
N ALA A 351 13.16 18.35 -18.13
CA ALA A 351 14.10 17.83 -19.13
C ALA A 351 15.57 18.09 -18.76
N ASP A 352 15.92 19.28 -18.29
CA ASP A 352 17.31 19.61 -17.93
C ASP A 352 17.76 18.88 -16.66
N ARG A 353 16.85 18.73 -15.68
CA ARG A 353 17.18 18.19 -14.35
C ARG A 353 17.21 16.67 -14.34
N TYR A 354 16.27 16.03 -15.03
CA TYR A 354 16.10 14.59 -15.01
C TYR A 354 16.55 13.92 -16.30
N GLN A 355 16.93 14.68 -17.34
CA GLN A 355 17.23 14.16 -18.68
C GLN A 355 16.11 13.27 -19.24
N LEU A 356 14.87 13.62 -18.90
CA LEU A 356 13.67 12.92 -19.31
C LEU A 356 12.70 13.88 -20.00
N VAL A 357 12.08 13.42 -21.08
CA VAL A 357 11.04 14.17 -21.80
C VAL A 357 9.67 13.64 -21.39
N ILE A 358 8.77 14.53 -20.95
CA ILE A 358 7.38 14.15 -20.65
C ILE A 358 6.59 14.09 -21.96
N LEU A 359 5.95 12.96 -22.20
CA LEU A 359 5.13 12.69 -23.38
C LEU A 359 3.64 12.83 -23.09
N ALA A 360 3.19 12.46 -21.89
CA ALA A 360 1.78 12.54 -21.50
C ALA A 360 1.63 12.74 -19.98
N LEU A 361 0.51 13.33 -19.58
CA LEU A 361 0.06 13.45 -18.19
C LEU A 361 -1.37 12.91 -18.09
N HIS A 362 -1.59 11.98 -17.19
CA HIS A 362 -2.89 11.40 -16.89
C HIS A 362 -3.33 11.72 -15.45
N ARG A 363 -4.62 12.07 -15.29
CA ARG A 363 -5.25 12.40 -14.01
C ARG A 363 -6.60 11.71 -13.88
N SER A 364 -6.83 11.01 -12.77
CA SER A 364 -8.09 10.33 -12.50
C SER A 364 -9.24 11.32 -12.25
N GLY A 365 -10.26 11.31 -13.12
CA GLY A 365 -11.49 12.10 -12.96
C GLY A 365 -12.20 12.44 -14.28
N PRO A 366 -13.44 12.99 -14.25
CA PRO A 366 -14.24 13.28 -15.44
C PRO A 366 -13.67 14.38 -16.37
N GLN A 367 -12.52 14.96 -16.02
CA GLN A 367 -11.74 15.89 -16.85
C GLN A 367 -10.54 15.23 -17.58
N SER A 368 -10.50 13.89 -17.65
CA SER A 368 -9.45 13.05 -18.28
C SER A 368 -9.25 13.27 -19.81
N ARG A 369 -9.89 14.28 -20.42
CA ARG A 369 -9.73 14.62 -21.84
C ARG A 369 -9.09 15.99 -22.09
N GLN A 370 -8.28 16.49 -21.16
CA GLN A 370 -7.44 17.64 -21.47
C GLN A 370 -6.29 17.17 -22.36
N ALA A 371 -6.42 17.54 -23.64
CA ALA A 371 -5.46 17.29 -24.69
C ALA A 371 -4.05 17.77 -24.31
N VAL A 372 -3.06 17.12 -24.91
CA VAL A 372 -1.60 17.32 -24.92
C VAL A 372 -1.12 18.79 -24.98
N ALA A 373 -2.01 19.76 -25.23
CA ALA A 373 -1.72 21.16 -25.46
C ALA A 373 -1.33 22.00 -24.22
N ASP A 374 -1.44 21.48 -22.98
CA ASP A 374 -1.24 22.29 -21.76
C ASP A 374 -0.40 21.59 -20.65
N ILE A 375 0.40 20.57 -21.00
CA ILE A 375 1.22 19.80 -20.04
C ILE A 375 2.24 20.71 -19.30
N ASP A 376 2.76 21.70 -19.99
CA ASP A 376 3.79 22.61 -19.49
C ASP A 376 3.33 23.40 -18.22
N ASN A 377 2.09 23.89 -18.22
CA ASN A 377 1.55 24.69 -17.13
C ASN A 377 0.76 23.88 -16.09
N ALA A 378 0.54 22.58 -16.31
CA ALA A 378 -0.18 21.73 -15.38
C ALA A 378 0.55 21.60 -14.04
N GLN A 379 -0.17 21.81 -12.93
CA GLN A 379 0.33 21.54 -11.58
C GLN A 379 0.18 20.06 -11.27
N LEU A 380 1.28 19.39 -10.92
CA LEU A 380 1.30 17.96 -10.61
C LEU A 380 0.73 17.68 -9.22
N GLN A 381 -0.17 16.70 -9.13
CA GLN A 381 -0.85 16.27 -7.92
C GLN A 381 -0.52 14.82 -7.57
N VAL A 382 -0.78 14.42 -6.32
CA VAL A 382 -0.64 13.01 -5.91
C VAL A 382 -1.58 12.15 -6.74
N GLY A 383 -1.06 11.06 -7.32
CA GLY A 383 -1.82 10.15 -8.16
C GLY A 383 -1.79 10.48 -9.65
N ASP A 384 -1.21 11.61 -10.05
CA ASP A 384 -0.93 11.89 -11.47
C ASP A 384 0.07 10.87 -12.03
N VAL A 385 -0.15 10.42 -13.27
CA VAL A 385 0.74 9.51 -14.00
C VAL A 385 1.37 10.25 -15.17
N LEU A 386 2.69 10.32 -15.20
CA LEU A 386 3.47 10.94 -16.28
C LEU A 386 4.07 9.86 -17.17
N LEU A 387 3.83 9.90 -18.48
CA LEU A 387 4.60 9.11 -19.42
C LEU A 387 5.86 9.88 -19.79
N VAL A 388 7.03 9.30 -19.60
CA VAL A 388 8.33 9.94 -19.88
C VAL A 388 9.22 9.08 -20.77
N GLN A 389 10.12 9.72 -21.50
CA GLN A 389 11.12 9.09 -22.35
C GLN A 389 12.53 9.51 -21.92
N GLY A 390 13.47 8.57 -21.86
CA GLY A 390 14.89 8.86 -21.72
C GLY A 390 15.76 7.61 -21.78
N ALA A 391 17.06 7.77 -21.51
CA ALA A 391 18.00 6.66 -21.56
C ALA A 391 17.70 5.61 -20.47
N SER A 392 17.92 4.33 -20.80
CA SER A 392 17.70 3.19 -19.90
C SER A 392 18.41 3.36 -18.55
N GLU A 393 19.62 3.92 -18.56
CA GLU A 393 20.41 4.21 -17.35
C GLU A 393 19.78 5.30 -16.49
N THR A 394 19.31 6.39 -17.11
CA THR A 394 18.64 7.50 -16.42
C THR A 394 17.35 7.06 -15.75
N ILE A 395 16.57 6.21 -16.42
CA ILE A 395 15.34 5.62 -15.86
C ILE A 395 15.68 4.66 -14.72
N ALA A 396 16.74 3.86 -14.84
CA ALA A 396 17.21 2.97 -13.78
C ALA A 396 17.70 3.73 -12.54
N ASP A 397 18.40 4.85 -12.72
CA ASP A 397 18.85 5.72 -11.61
C ASP A 397 17.68 6.36 -10.88
N LEU A 398 16.64 6.77 -11.62
CA LEU A 398 15.38 7.26 -11.05
C LEU A 398 14.63 6.17 -10.26
N LYS A 399 14.64 4.92 -10.74
CA LYS A 399 14.10 3.76 -10.01
C LYS A 399 14.81 3.56 -8.67
N GLN A 400 16.14 3.68 -8.62
CA GLN A 400 16.93 3.47 -7.40
C GLN A 400 16.73 4.57 -6.33
N GLN A 401 16.38 5.79 -6.73
CA GLN A 401 16.18 6.90 -5.80
C GLN A 401 14.86 6.82 -5.02
N GLY A 402 13.93 5.94 -5.39
CA GLY A 402 12.76 5.55 -4.59
C GLY A 402 11.70 6.62 -4.34
N LYS A 403 11.84 7.83 -4.93
CA LYS A 403 10.94 8.98 -4.71
C LYS A 403 9.91 9.18 -5.82
N ILE A 404 10.05 8.47 -6.92
CA ILE A 404 9.16 8.48 -8.07
C ILE A 404 8.91 7.02 -8.46
N LEU A 405 7.65 6.60 -8.46
CA LEU A 405 7.26 5.23 -8.77
C LEU A 405 7.28 5.06 -10.28
N VAL A 406 8.27 4.33 -10.80
CA VAL A 406 8.35 4.00 -12.23
C VAL A 406 7.57 2.70 -12.47
N LEU A 407 6.41 2.80 -13.11
CA LEU A 407 5.73 1.67 -13.72
C LEU A 407 6.44 1.34 -15.02
N ASP A 408 7.28 0.33 -14.96
CA ASP A 408 7.84 -0.30 -16.16
C ASP A 408 7.54 -1.78 -16.09
N ALA A 409 7.03 -2.33 -17.19
CA ALA A 409 6.69 -3.75 -17.35
C ALA A 409 7.92 -4.67 -17.36
N THR A 410 9.11 -4.10 -17.23
CA THR A 410 10.39 -4.76 -16.99
C THR A 410 10.88 -4.41 -15.58
N SER A 411 10.14 -4.89 -14.58
CA SER A 411 10.53 -4.80 -13.18
C SER A 411 11.73 -5.72 -12.90
N HIS A 412 12.93 -5.25 -13.25
CA HIS A 412 14.16 -5.66 -12.59
C HIS A 412 14.34 -4.74 -11.39
N ILE A 413 13.66 -5.08 -10.28
CA ILE A 413 14.06 -4.58 -8.97
C ILE A 413 15.49 -5.14 -8.77
N PRO A 414 16.48 -4.29 -8.39
CA PRO A 414 17.85 -4.73 -8.28
C PRO A 414 17.97 -5.78 -7.17
N HIS A 415 18.26 -7.03 -7.56
CA HIS A 415 18.62 -8.09 -6.64
C HIS A 415 19.76 -7.61 -5.74
N SER A 416 19.49 -7.44 -4.46
CA SER A 416 20.58 -7.37 -3.49
C SER A 416 21.13 -8.77 -3.29
N GLN A 417 22.45 -8.95 -3.36
CA GLN A 417 23.13 -10.17 -2.91
C GLN A 417 22.78 -10.51 -1.44
N LYS A 418 22.20 -9.56 -0.70
CA LYS A 418 21.79 -9.67 0.70
C LYS A 418 20.36 -10.18 0.90
N ALA A 419 19.57 -10.34 -0.15
CA ALA A 419 18.23 -10.94 -0.12
C ALA A 419 18.17 -12.29 0.66
N PRO A 420 19.01 -13.30 0.35
CA PRO A 420 18.95 -14.58 1.06
C PRO A 420 19.35 -14.46 2.53
N LEU A 421 20.24 -13.53 2.86
CA LEU A 421 20.69 -13.30 4.24
C LEU A 421 19.58 -12.66 5.08
N ALA A 422 18.90 -11.64 4.55
CA ALA A 422 17.76 -11.03 5.23
C ALA A 422 16.61 -12.03 5.46
N LEU A 423 16.34 -12.89 4.46
CA LEU A 423 15.36 -13.98 4.60
C LEU A 423 15.77 -14.99 5.67
N MET A 424 17.04 -15.40 5.69
CA MET A 424 17.57 -16.31 6.71
C MET A 424 17.47 -15.72 8.12
N ILE A 425 17.77 -14.43 8.29
CA ILE A 425 17.61 -13.74 9.58
C ILE A 425 16.15 -13.74 10.01
N MET A 426 15.21 -13.40 9.11
CA MET A 426 13.78 -13.46 9.46
C MET A 426 13.36 -14.88 9.87
N ILE A 427 13.74 -15.89 9.09
CA ILE A 427 13.42 -17.30 9.40
C ILE A 427 14.00 -17.71 10.75
N ALA A 428 15.23 -17.28 11.07
CA ALA A 428 15.86 -17.56 12.36
C ALA A 428 15.11 -16.88 13.52
N VAL A 429 14.76 -15.60 13.39
CA VAL A 429 13.98 -14.86 14.40
C VAL A 429 12.64 -15.55 14.66
N VAL A 430 11.91 -15.88 13.59
CA VAL A 430 10.62 -16.56 13.68
C VAL A 430 10.78 -17.96 14.27
N GLY A 431 11.78 -18.74 13.81
CA GLY A 431 12.03 -20.10 14.29
C GLY A 431 12.39 -20.16 15.77
N ILE A 432 13.24 -19.24 16.26
CA ILE A 432 13.63 -19.16 17.67
C ILE A 432 12.42 -18.81 18.55
N ALA A 433 11.61 -17.83 18.13
CA ALA A 433 10.40 -17.44 18.85
C ALA A 433 9.34 -18.56 18.83
N ALA A 434 9.17 -19.25 17.70
CA ALA A 434 8.22 -20.35 17.55
C ALA A 434 8.57 -21.57 18.41
N LEU A 435 9.86 -21.85 18.61
CA LEU A 435 10.36 -22.91 19.49
C LEU A 435 10.29 -22.53 20.98
N GLY A 436 9.90 -21.30 21.31
CA GLY A 436 9.83 -20.81 22.70
C GLY A 436 11.19 -20.63 23.37
N ILE A 437 12.28 -20.57 22.61
CA ILE A 437 13.64 -20.42 23.16
C ILE A 437 13.86 -19.00 23.69
N LEU A 438 13.39 -17.99 22.94
CA LEU A 438 13.42 -16.59 23.34
C LEU A 438 12.08 -15.93 22.99
N PRO A 439 11.60 -14.97 23.81
CA PRO A 439 10.48 -14.12 23.44
C PRO A 439 10.72 -13.40 22.11
N ILE A 440 9.64 -13.11 21.39
CA ILE A 440 9.73 -12.49 20.06
C ILE A 440 10.41 -11.12 20.10
N ALA A 441 10.20 -10.34 21.17
CA ALA A 441 10.84 -9.04 21.35
C ALA A 441 12.36 -9.15 21.35
N ILE A 442 12.90 -10.10 22.13
CA ILE A 442 14.34 -10.33 22.24
C ILE A 442 14.88 -10.89 20.92
N SER A 443 14.20 -11.88 20.35
CA SER A 443 14.58 -12.49 19.07
C SER A 443 14.65 -11.46 17.94
N ALA A 444 13.65 -10.59 17.84
CA ALA A 444 13.58 -9.56 16.81
C ALA A 444 14.66 -8.48 16.98
N VAL A 445 14.94 -8.03 18.21
CA VAL A 445 16.04 -7.06 18.46
C VAL A 445 17.39 -7.65 18.06
N CYS A 446 17.65 -8.93 18.40
CA CYS A 446 18.83 -9.64 17.93
C CYS A 446 18.88 -9.72 16.38
N GLY A 447 17.73 -9.96 15.74
CA GLY A 447 17.61 -9.94 14.28
C GLY A 447 17.95 -8.59 13.65
N VAL A 448 17.46 -7.49 14.23
CA VAL A 448 17.80 -6.12 13.80
C VAL A 448 19.29 -5.84 13.96
N LEU A 449 19.89 -6.26 15.07
CA LEU A 449 21.34 -6.15 15.27
C LEU A 449 22.12 -6.92 14.20
N LEU A 450 21.71 -8.15 13.88
CA LEU A 450 22.33 -8.93 12.81
C LEU A 450 22.17 -8.26 11.43
N LEU A 451 21.03 -7.65 11.14
CA LEU A 451 20.82 -6.87 9.90
C LEU A 451 21.76 -5.66 9.83
N ALA A 452 22.00 -4.99 10.96
CA ALA A 452 22.96 -3.88 11.04
C ALA A 452 24.39 -4.36 10.80
N LEU A 453 24.81 -5.44 11.50
CA LEU A 453 26.17 -5.99 11.42
C LEU A 453 26.50 -6.56 10.03
N THR A 454 25.53 -7.18 9.37
CA THR A 454 25.66 -7.70 8.00
C THR A 454 25.49 -6.62 6.93
N ASN A 455 25.21 -5.38 7.37
CA ASN A 455 24.98 -4.23 6.51
C ASN A 455 23.85 -4.48 5.49
N CYS A 456 22.87 -5.33 5.82
CA CYS A 456 21.66 -5.55 5.04
C CYS A 456 20.80 -4.29 5.00
N LEU A 457 20.84 -3.50 6.07
CA LEU A 457 20.13 -2.24 6.20
C LEU A 457 21.03 -1.22 6.93
N GLY A 458 21.09 0.01 6.43
CA GLY A 458 21.80 1.11 7.09
C GLY A 458 20.95 1.77 8.19
N TRP A 459 21.57 2.49 9.13
CA TRP A 459 20.86 3.16 10.24
C TRP A 459 19.76 4.13 9.78
N LYS A 460 20.01 4.88 8.71
CA LYS A 460 19.01 5.80 8.14
C LYS A 460 17.78 5.03 7.66
N GLU A 461 18.01 3.90 7.01
CA GLU A 461 16.99 3.01 6.47
C GLU A 461 16.21 2.34 7.61
N MET A 462 16.89 1.99 8.70
CA MET A 462 16.25 1.46 9.91
C MET A 462 15.33 2.50 10.53
N ALA A 463 15.79 3.76 10.61
CA ALA A 463 14.97 4.86 11.11
C ALA A 463 13.76 5.14 10.21
N GLU A 464 13.92 5.03 8.88
CA GLU A 464 12.81 5.14 7.91
C GLU A 464 11.81 3.96 8.02
N ALA A 465 12.26 2.78 8.45
CA ALA A 465 11.41 1.61 8.66
C ALA A 465 10.49 1.73 9.89
N VAL A 466 10.88 2.54 10.88
CA VAL A 466 10.15 2.72 12.12
C VAL A 466 8.98 3.69 11.91
N ASN A 467 7.76 3.22 12.17
CA ASN A 467 6.56 4.04 12.05
C ASN A 467 6.21 4.68 13.41
N THR A 468 6.49 5.97 13.53
CA THR A 468 6.18 6.78 14.71
C THR A 468 4.69 6.78 15.05
N GLN A 469 3.80 6.68 14.05
CA GLN A 469 2.36 6.51 14.23
C GLN A 469 2.02 5.30 15.09
N ILE A 470 2.66 4.15 14.80
CA ILE A 470 2.41 2.90 15.51
C ILE A 470 3.00 2.97 16.91
N ILE A 471 4.18 3.57 17.07
CA ILE A 471 4.79 3.73 18.40
C ILE A 471 3.90 4.58 19.32
N LEU A 472 3.48 5.76 18.85
CA LEU A 472 2.68 6.68 19.64
C LEU A 472 1.29 6.13 19.93
N ILE A 473 0.66 5.46 18.96
CA ILE A 473 -0.65 4.86 19.19
C ILE A 473 -0.54 3.74 20.23
N VAL A 474 0.43 2.82 20.12
CA VAL A 474 0.62 1.75 21.11
C VAL A 474 0.85 2.35 22.51
N ALA A 475 1.76 3.31 22.65
CA ALA A 475 2.04 3.94 23.94
C ALA A 475 0.78 4.61 24.55
N ALA A 476 0.04 5.38 23.75
CA ALA A 476 -1.20 6.02 24.19
C ALA A 476 -2.29 5.02 24.56
N SER A 477 -2.31 3.87 23.89
CA SER A 477 -3.30 2.82 24.08
C SER A 477 -3.06 2.03 25.35
N LEU A 478 -1.79 1.72 25.63
CA LEU A 478 -1.37 1.13 26.89
C LEU A 478 -1.71 2.06 28.05
N ALA A 479 -1.41 3.36 27.92
CA ALA A 479 -1.76 4.35 28.93
C ALA A 479 -3.28 4.48 29.14
N LEU A 480 -4.06 4.50 28.06
CA LEU A 480 -5.51 4.59 28.13
C LEU A 480 -6.14 3.32 28.70
N GLY A 481 -5.67 2.14 28.30
CA GLY A 481 -6.12 0.85 28.83
C GLY A 481 -5.82 0.71 30.32
N PHE A 482 -4.62 1.09 30.74
CA PHE A 482 -4.25 1.16 32.16
C PHE A 482 -5.16 2.11 32.94
N ALA A 483 -5.39 3.34 32.45
CA ALA A 483 -6.33 4.28 33.06
C ALA A 483 -7.75 3.70 33.16
N MET A 484 -8.21 2.99 32.12
CA MET A 484 -9.56 2.43 32.08
C MET A 484 -9.79 1.32 33.11
N LEU A 485 -8.80 0.45 33.31
CA LEU A 485 -8.86 -0.61 34.32
C LEU A 485 -8.87 -0.03 35.73
N GLU A 486 -7.87 0.79 36.04
CA GLU A 486 -7.64 1.30 37.38
C GLU A 486 -8.79 2.19 37.88
N THR A 487 -9.44 2.90 36.96
CA THR A 487 -10.60 3.74 37.29
C THR A 487 -11.92 2.98 37.32
N GLY A 488 -11.99 1.75 36.80
CA GLY A 488 -13.24 0.98 36.63
C GLY A 488 -14.09 1.44 35.42
N ALA A 489 -13.52 2.26 34.53
CA ALA A 489 -14.21 2.70 33.31
C ALA A 489 -14.48 1.55 32.33
N ALA A 490 -13.54 0.61 32.19
CA ALA A 490 -13.73 -0.58 31.36
C ALA A 490 -14.91 -1.43 31.86
N ASP A 491 -15.03 -1.62 33.18
CA ASP A 491 -16.13 -2.37 33.78
C ASP A 491 -17.48 -1.69 33.56
N ALA A 492 -17.54 -0.36 33.64
CA ALA A 492 -18.77 0.37 33.31
C ALA A 492 -19.23 0.13 31.86
N MET A 493 -18.31 0.15 30.89
CA MET A 493 -18.63 -0.11 29.48
C MET A 493 -19.05 -1.56 29.26
N ALA A 494 -18.33 -2.50 29.85
CA ALA A 494 -18.64 -3.92 29.79
C ALA A 494 -20.02 -4.24 30.38
N ALA A 495 -20.38 -3.61 31.49
CA ALA A 495 -21.70 -3.79 32.11
C ALA A 495 -22.84 -3.32 31.20
N GLY A 496 -22.63 -2.20 30.48
CA GLY A 496 -23.58 -1.73 29.48
C GLY A 496 -23.76 -2.74 28.34
N PHE A 497 -22.66 -3.30 27.83
CA PHE A 497 -22.71 -4.32 26.78
C PHE A 497 -23.42 -5.60 27.25
N VAL A 498 -22.97 -6.17 28.39
CA VAL A 498 -23.53 -7.40 28.97
C VAL A 498 -25.02 -7.23 29.29
N TYR A 499 -25.44 -6.05 29.77
CA TYR A 499 -26.84 -5.75 30.01
C TYR A 499 -27.68 -5.79 28.72
N LEU A 500 -27.18 -5.21 27.63
CA LEU A 500 -27.87 -5.22 26.33
C LEU A 500 -27.95 -6.62 25.71
N THR A 501 -27.01 -7.50 26.05
CA THR A 501 -26.90 -8.85 25.48
C THR A 501 -27.24 -9.96 26.48
N ALA A 502 -27.88 -9.63 27.60
CA ALA A 502 -28.07 -10.55 28.73
C ALA A 502 -28.84 -11.82 28.37
N ASP A 503 -29.80 -11.74 27.43
CA ASP A 503 -30.61 -12.88 26.99
C ASP A 503 -29.92 -13.75 25.91
N MET A 504 -28.71 -13.39 25.49
CA MET A 504 -27.96 -14.06 24.42
C MET A 504 -26.92 -15.01 25.03
N SER A 505 -26.63 -16.14 24.34
CA SER A 505 -25.55 -17.04 24.76
C SER A 505 -24.18 -16.37 24.66
N VAL A 506 -23.20 -16.83 25.44
CA VAL A 506 -21.83 -16.25 25.44
C VAL A 506 -21.23 -16.22 24.03
N THR A 507 -21.44 -17.28 23.24
CA THR A 507 -21.04 -17.33 21.83
C THR A 507 -21.67 -16.21 20.99
N MET A 508 -22.95 -15.89 21.22
CA MET A 508 -23.62 -14.80 20.52
C MET A 508 -23.12 -13.43 21.00
N GLN A 509 -22.77 -13.28 22.27
CA GLN A 509 -22.16 -12.07 22.82
C GLN A 509 -20.77 -11.82 22.21
N LEU A 510 -19.95 -12.87 22.11
CA LEU A 510 -18.65 -12.85 21.45
C LEU A 510 -18.79 -12.50 19.96
N SER A 511 -19.73 -13.12 19.26
CA SER A 511 -20.03 -12.83 17.86
C SER A 511 -20.50 -11.38 17.67
N GLY A 512 -21.34 -10.86 18.58
CA GLY A 512 -21.82 -9.48 18.58
C GLY A 512 -20.70 -8.47 18.80
N LEU A 513 -19.78 -8.76 19.74
CA LEU A 513 -18.59 -7.95 19.97
C LEU A 513 -17.69 -7.91 18.73
N MET A 514 -17.43 -9.07 18.10
CA MET A 514 -16.66 -9.15 16.88
C MET A 514 -17.28 -8.34 15.74
N LEU A 515 -18.61 -8.43 15.57
CA LEU A 515 -19.34 -7.65 14.57
C LEU A 515 -19.28 -6.15 14.86
N LEU A 516 -19.45 -5.74 16.12
CA LEU A 516 -19.31 -4.35 16.53
C LEU A 516 -17.93 -3.81 16.15
N MET A 517 -16.87 -4.59 16.40
CA MET A 517 -15.50 -4.24 16.03
C MET A 517 -15.29 -4.20 14.52
N ALA A 518 -15.91 -5.12 13.76
CA ALA A 518 -15.88 -5.11 12.29
C ALA A 518 -16.60 -3.89 11.69
N VAL A 519 -17.68 -3.41 12.31
CA VAL A 519 -18.33 -2.16 11.90
C VAL A 519 -17.46 -0.96 12.26
N MET A 520 -16.95 -0.91 13.48
CA MET A 520 -16.07 0.16 13.95
C MET A 520 -14.83 0.32 13.07
N THR A 521 -14.16 -0.77 12.70
CA THR A 521 -12.94 -0.70 11.89
C THR A 521 -13.15 -0.14 10.47
N ASN A 522 -14.39 -0.12 9.99
CA ASN A 522 -14.72 0.48 8.70
C ASN A 522 -15.12 1.97 8.80
N ILE A 523 -15.28 2.50 10.02
CA ILE A 523 -15.65 3.90 10.31
C ILE A 523 -14.45 4.66 10.87
N VAL A 524 -13.71 4.03 11.78
CA VAL A 524 -12.50 4.54 12.42
C VAL A 524 -11.28 3.80 11.83
N SER A 525 -10.06 4.12 12.26
CA SER A 525 -8.88 3.32 11.91
C SER A 525 -8.86 1.96 12.62
N ASN A 526 -8.32 0.93 11.96
CA ASN A 526 -8.14 -0.41 12.55
C ASN A 526 -7.42 -0.38 13.90
N ASN A 527 -6.37 0.45 13.99
CA ASN A 527 -5.64 0.62 15.24
C ASN A 527 -6.56 1.21 16.31
N ALA A 528 -7.27 2.32 16.04
CA ALA A 528 -8.18 2.91 17.02
C ALA A 528 -9.26 1.92 17.51
N ALA A 529 -9.82 1.11 16.61
CA ALA A 529 -10.76 0.07 16.97
C ALA A 529 -10.13 -0.95 17.93
N ALA A 530 -8.94 -1.48 17.61
CA ALA A 530 -8.22 -2.41 18.47
C ALA A 530 -7.96 -1.85 19.89
N VAL A 531 -7.45 -0.62 19.99
CA VAL A 531 -7.08 0.03 21.26
C VAL A 531 -8.22 0.08 22.26
N ILE A 532 -9.42 0.32 21.75
CA ILE A 532 -10.59 0.58 22.57
C ILE A 532 -11.37 -0.70 22.77
N GLY A 533 -11.43 -1.54 21.74
CA GLY A 533 -12.08 -2.84 21.82
C GLY A 533 -11.43 -3.72 22.87
N THR A 534 -10.10 -3.74 22.98
CA THR A 534 -9.40 -4.68 23.87
C THR A 534 -9.73 -4.49 25.34
N PRO A 535 -9.67 -3.26 25.92
CA PRO A 535 -10.07 -3.07 27.31
C PRO A 535 -11.54 -3.40 27.58
N ILE A 536 -12.42 -3.07 26.64
CA ILE A 536 -13.85 -3.40 26.74
C ILE A 536 -14.07 -4.91 26.73
N ALA A 537 -13.37 -5.63 25.84
CA ALA A 537 -13.45 -7.08 25.73
C ALA A 537 -13.00 -7.79 27.00
N ILE A 538 -11.92 -7.32 27.62
CA ILE A 538 -11.43 -7.84 28.90
C ILE A 538 -12.44 -7.58 30.02
N GLY A 539 -13.02 -6.37 30.08
CA GLY A 539 -14.09 -6.06 31.03
C GLY A 539 -15.31 -6.97 30.85
N ILE A 540 -15.72 -7.24 29.61
CA ILE A 540 -16.85 -8.14 29.30
C ILE A 540 -16.53 -9.57 29.76
N ALA A 541 -15.34 -10.08 29.44
CA ALA A 541 -14.91 -11.42 29.84
C ALA A 541 -14.88 -11.57 31.37
N ASN A 542 -14.32 -10.59 32.08
CA ASN A 542 -14.29 -10.56 33.55
C ASN A 542 -15.70 -10.57 34.15
N GLN A 543 -16.64 -9.78 33.62
CA GLN A 543 -18.02 -9.75 34.12
C GLN A 543 -18.79 -11.04 33.87
N LEU A 544 -18.51 -11.71 32.75
CA LEU A 544 -19.12 -12.99 32.42
C LEU A 544 -18.44 -14.16 33.14
N GLY A 545 -17.30 -13.92 33.81
CA GLY A 545 -16.49 -14.98 34.43
C GLY A 545 -15.88 -15.95 33.40
N MET A 546 -15.62 -15.46 32.19
CA MET A 546 -15.12 -16.25 31.07
C MET A 546 -13.62 -15.99 30.81
N PRO A 547 -12.92 -16.92 30.14
CA PRO A 547 -11.54 -16.67 29.71
C PRO A 547 -11.43 -15.39 28.87
N LEU A 548 -10.32 -14.68 28.98
CA LEU A 548 -10.12 -13.38 28.32
C LEU A 548 -9.80 -13.54 26.82
N GLU A 549 -9.13 -14.63 26.46
CA GLU A 549 -8.57 -14.90 25.13
C GLU A 549 -9.63 -14.87 24.02
N PRO A 550 -10.80 -15.54 24.14
CA PRO A 550 -11.85 -15.50 23.13
C PRO A 550 -12.35 -14.09 22.80
N PHE A 551 -12.48 -13.23 23.81
CA PHE A 551 -13.01 -11.87 23.65
C PHE A 551 -11.96 -10.93 23.06
N VAL A 552 -10.70 -11.07 23.47
CA VAL A 552 -9.58 -10.34 22.86
C VAL A 552 -9.40 -10.75 21.40
N LEU A 553 -9.53 -12.04 21.07
CA LEU A 553 -9.51 -12.52 19.69
C LEU A 553 -10.70 -12.00 18.87
N ALA A 554 -11.89 -11.89 19.47
CA ALA A 554 -13.04 -11.26 18.81
C ALA A 554 -12.75 -9.81 18.42
N VAL A 555 -12.06 -9.04 19.28
CA VAL A 555 -11.61 -7.69 18.95
C VAL A 555 -10.54 -7.72 17.87
N LEU A 556 -9.52 -8.56 18.01
CA LEU A 556 -8.42 -8.69 17.06
C LEU A 556 -8.95 -8.95 15.65
N PHE A 557 -9.82 -9.94 15.50
CA PHE A 557 -10.36 -10.27 14.19
C PHE A 557 -11.33 -9.21 13.68
N GLY A 558 -12.25 -8.72 14.52
CA GLY A 558 -13.17 -7.65 14.12
C GLY A 558 -12.42 -6.40 13.64
N ALA A 559 -11.39 -5.97 14.36
CA ALA A 559 -10.56 -4.81 14.00
C ALA A 559 -9.78 -5.01 12.68
N ASN A 560 -9.55 -6.24 12.23
CA ASN A 560 -8.89 -6.52 10.95
C ASN A 560 -9.86 -6.70 9.77
N MET A 561 -11.19 -6.77 9.97
CA MET A 561 -12.20 -6.92 8.92
C MET A 561 -12.49 -5.62 8.13
N SER A 562 -11.42 -4.98 7.64
CA SER A 562 -11.43 -3.70 6.91
C SER A 562 -11.67 -3.90 5.40
N TYR A 563 -12.71 -4.65 5.04
CA TYR A 563 -12.98 -5.04 3.65
C TYR A 563 -14.02 -4.15 2.95
N ALA A 564 -14.96 -3.59 3.71
CA ALA A 564 -16.16 -2.97 3.14
C ALA A 564 -15.90 -1.57 2.56
N THR A 565 -14.90 -0.85 3.06
CA THR A 565 -14.56 0.50 2.58
C THR A 565 -13.10 0.61 2.15
N PRO A 566 -12.81 1.43 1.12
CA PRO A 566 -11.43 1.66 0.71
C PRO A 566 -10.65 2.50 1.72
N MET A 567 -11.33 3.34 2.50
CA MET A 567 -10.71 4.22 3.49
C MET A 567 -10.26 3.48 4.76
N ALA A 568 -10.87 2.32 5.05
CA ALA A 568 -10.54 1.54 6.25
C ALA A 568 -9.07 1.13 6.31
N TYR A 569 -8.40 0.96 5.16
CA TYR A 569 -7.01 0.52 5.16
C TYR A 569 -6.19 1.11 4.01
N LYS A 570 -4.92 1.47 4.30
CA LYS A 570 -4.04 2.15 3.33
C LYS A 570 -3.84 1.35 2.04
N THR A 571 -3.74 0.02 2.10
CA THR A 571 -3.58 -0.80 0.89
C THR A 571 -4.83 -0.85 0.03
N ASN A 572 -6.02 -0.69 0.61
CA ASN A 572 -7.27 -0.67 -0.16
C ASN A 572 -7.34 0.56 -1.06
N LEU A 573 -6.84 1.73 -0.61
CA LEU A 573 -6.75 2.93 -1.45
C LEU A 573 -5.79 2.75 -2.64
N LEU A 574 -4.65 2.09 -2.40
CA LEU A 574 -3.69 1.81 -3.47
C LEU A 574 -4.31 0.89 -4.53
N VAL A 575 -4.98 -0.18 -4.08
CA VAL A 575 -5.70 -1.11 -4.95
C VAL A 575 -6.88 -0.42 -5.65
N MET A 576 -7.61 0.45 -4.96
CA MET A 576 -8.70 1.26 -5.52
C MET A 576 -8.22 2.10 -6.71
N THR A 577 -7.07 2.75 -6.54
CA THR A 577 -6.48 3.62 -7.57
C THR A 577 -6.00 2.81 -8.77
N VAL A 578 -5.17 1.78 -8.54
CA VAL A 578 -4.56 1.00 -9.62
C VAL A 578 -5.60 0.13 -10.35
N GLY A 579 -6.58 -0.42 -9.64
CA GLY A 579 -7.65 -1.23 -10.23
C GLY A 579 -8.85 -0.43 -10.75
N GLY A 580 -8.83 0.90 -10.61
CA GLY A 580 -9.92 1.78 -11.02
C GLY A 580 -11.26 1.47 -10.33
N TYR A 581 -11.24 1.03 -9.07
CA TYR A 581 -12.44 0.63 -8.33
C TYR A 581 -13.19 1.83 -7.76
N THR A 582 -14.49 1.68 -7.56
CA THR A 582 -15.34 2.64 -6.86
C THR A 582 -15.66 2.17 -5.45
N PHE A 583 -16.12 3.08 -4.59
CA PHE A 583 -16.58 2.75 -3.24
C PHE A 583 -17.64 1.62 -3.24
N ASN A 584 -18.54 1.62 -4.21
CA ASN A 584 -19.58 0.59 -4.33
C ASN A 584 -19.02 -0.79 -4.68
N ASP A 585 -17.88 -0.86 -5.38
CA ASP A 585 -17.23 -2.14 -5.68
C ASP A 585 -16.66 -2.77 -4.40
N PHE A 586 -16.11 -1.96 -3.49
CA PHE A 586 -15.67 -2.40 -2.16
C PHE A 586 -16.84 -2.92 -1.31
N LEU A 587 -17.98 -2.23 -1.29
CA LEU A 587 -19.15 -2.72 -0.56
C LEU A 587 -19.63 -4.08 -1.10
N LYS A 588 -19.69 -4.21 -2.44
CA LYS A 588 -20.18 -5.42 -3.11
C LYS A 588 -19.35 -6.67 -2.81
N VAL A 589 -18.02 -6.54 -2.75
CA VAL A 589 -17.12 -7.68 -2.50
C VAL A 589 -16.76 -7.80 -1.02
N GLY A 590 -16.56 -6.68 -0.34
CA GLY A 590 -16.10 -6.60 1.03
C GLY A 590 -17.15 -7.00 2.07
N ILE A 591 -18.43 -6.66 1.88
CA ILE A 591 -19.49 -7.06 2.82
C ILE A 591 -19.66 -8.58 2.86
N PRO A 592 -19.82 -9.30 1.72
CA PRO A 592 -19.90 -10.76 1.74
C PRO A 592 -18.66 -11.39 2.37
N LEU A 593 -17.47 -10.87 2.08
CA LEU A 593 -16.22 -11.35 2.69
C LEU A 593 -16.22 -11.16 4.22
N THR A 594 -16.68 -10.00 4.69
CA THR A 594 -16.82 -9.70 6.13
C THR A 594 -17.76 -10.70 6.79
N ILE A 595 -18.90 -10.98 6.17
CA ILE A 595 -19.87 -11.96 6.69
C ILE A 595 -19.27 -13.36 6.73
N ILE A 596 -18.56 -13.80 5.68
CA ILE A 596 -17.89 -15.10 5.65
C ILE A 596 -16.91 -15.23 6.82
N MET A 597 -16.01 -14.25 6.98
CA MET A 597 -15.01 -14.24 8.04
C MET A 597 -15.65 -14.14 9.43
N TRP A 598 -16.66 -13.30 9.59
CA TRP A 598 -17.38 -13.11 10.85
C TRP A 598 -18.09 -14.39 11.29
N LEU A 599 -18.85 -15.02 10.41
CA LEU A 599 -19.56 -16.26 10.74
C LEU A 599 -18.60 -17.42 10.99
N SER A 600 -17.55 -17.57 10.18
CA SER A 600 -16.59 -18.65 10.36
C SER A 600 -15.81 -18.49 11.68
N LEU A 601 -15.31 -17.29 11.99
CA LEU A 601 -14.58 -17.05 13.23
C LEU A 601 -15.48 -17.06 14.46
N SER A 602 -16.72 -16.55 14.35
CA SER A 602 -17.71 -16.65 15.45
C SER A 602 -18.00 -18.10 15.82
N PHE A 603 -17.93 -19.03 14.86
CA PHE A 603 -18.07 -20.46 15.13
C PHE A 603 -16.77 -21.10 15.64
N LEU A 604 -15.63 -20.77 15.02
CA LEU A 604 -14.35 -21.43 15.34
C LEU A 604 -13.76 -20.97 16.67
N ILE A 605 -13.91 -19.71 17.07
CA ILE A 605 -13.33 -19.23 18.34
C ILE A 605 -13.84 -20.05 19.53
N PRO A 606 -15.17 -20.23 19.73
CA PRO A 606 -15.67 -21.10 20.81
C PRO A 606 -15.21 -22.55 20.74
N VAL A 607 -14.89 -23.07 19.54
CA VAL A 607 -14.43 -24.45 19.36
C VAL A 607 -12.98 -24.62 19.82
N PHE A 608 -12.12 -23.64 19.49
CA PHE A 608 -10.70 -23.67 19.87
C PHE A 608 -10.45 -23.11 21.28
N TYR A 609 -11.27 -22.17 21.72
CA TYR A 609 -11.22 -21.51 23.02
C TYR A 609 -12.59 -21.65 23.68
N PRO A 610 -12.82 -22.75 24.42
CA PRO A 610 -14.13 -23.11 24.95
C PRO A 610 -14.71 -22.00 25.82
N VAL A 611 -15.85 -21.47 25.38
CA VAL A 611 -16.65 -20.47 26.10
C VAL A 611 -17.98 -21.08 26.54
N GLY A 612 -17.95 -21.98 27.53
CA GLY A 612 -19.13 -22.41 28.30
C GLY A 612 -20.11 -23.32 27.56
#